data_AF-A0A5M9JFL1-F1
#
_entry.id   AF-A0A5M9JFL1-F1
#
_cell.length_a   1.000
_cell.length_b   1.000
_cell.length_c   1.000
_cell.angle_alpha   90.00
_cell.angle_beta   90.00
_cell.angle_gamma   90.00
#
_symmetry.space_group_name_H-M   'P 1'
#
loop_
_entity.id
_entity.type
_entity.pdbx_description
1 polymer ?
#
loop_
_entity_poly.entity_id
_entity_poly.type
_entity_poly.pdbx_seq_one_letter_code
_entity_poly.pdbx_strand_id
1 'polypeptide(L)'
;MSLVTGEKSNFQYILRQKVQYALTKIKGVGRRYSNLVCKKADVDLNKRAGELTSEELERIVTIIQNPTQYKIPSWFLNRQRDIVDGKDSQILANGVDSKLRDDLERA
;
A
#
# COMPACT_ATOMS: atom_id res chain seq x y z
N MET A 1 -11.69 -32.58 -13.52
CA MET A 1 -11.71 -31.12 -13.37
C MET A 1 -10.65 -30.74 -12.34
N SER A 2 -9.45 -30.43 -12.81
CA SER A 2 -8.27 -30.22 -11.97
C SER A 2 -8.35 -28.87 -11.25
N LEU A 3 -8.22 -28.92 -9.93
CA LEU A 3 -7.93 -27.79 -9.05
C LEU A 3 -6.49 -27.35 -9.30
N VAL A 4 -6.24 -26.66 -10.41
CA VAL A 4 -4.97 -25.96 -10.63
C VAL A 4 -5.08 -24.60 -9.95
N THR A 5 -4.32 -24.48 -8.87
CA THR A 5 -4.04 -23.30 -8.06
C THR A 5 -3.96 -22.00 -8.88
N GLY A 6 -4.93 -21.11 -8.66
CA GLY A 6 -5.06 -19.80 -9.31
C GLY A 6 -4.04 -18.73 -8.90
N GLU A 7 -2.95 -19.10 -8.22
CA GLU A 7 -1.98 -18.11 -7.72
C GLU A 7 -1.00 -17.64 -8.82
N LYS A 8 -0.63 -18.51 -9.75
CA LYS A 8 0.33 -18.17 -10.83
C LYS A 8 -0.24 -17.19 -11.87
N SER A 9 -1.54 -17.28 -12.17
CA SER A 9 -2.22 -16.35 -13.08
C SER A 9 -2.42 -14.97 -12.46
N ASN A 10 -2.58 -14.90 -11.14
CA ASN A 10 -2.77 -13.64 -10.41
C ASN A 10 -1.50 -12.79 -10.38
N PHE A 11 -0.32 -13.42 -10.23
CA PHE A 11 0.96 -12.70 -10.20
C PHE A 11 1.29 -12.04 -11.54
N GLN A 12 1.10 -12.76 -12.66
CA GLN A 12 1.37 -12.23 -13.99
C GLN A 12 0.38 -11.13 -14.39
N TYR A 13 -0.85 -11.18 -13.88
CA TYR A 13 -1.83 -10.11 -14.06
C TYR A 13 -1.45 -8.82 -13.30
N ILE A 14 -0.87 -8.92 -12.10
CA ILE A 14 -0.37 -7.77 -11.33
C ILE A 14 0.71 -7.03 -12.13
N LEU A 15 1.65 -7.77 -12.73
CA LEU A 15 2.75 -7.21 -13.51
C LEU A 15 2.29 -6.47 -14.78
N ARG A 16 1.11 -6.82 -15.33
CA ARG A 16 0.54 -6.15 -16.51
C ARG A 16 -0.31 -4.93 -16.16
N GLN A 17 -0.66 -4.70 -14.90
CA GLN A 17 -1.42 -3.51 -14.51
C GLN A 17 -0.53 -2.28 -14.37
N LYS A 18 -1.11 -1.08 -14.55
CA LYS A 18 -0.41 0.16 -14.22
C LYS A 18 -0.03 0.16 -12.74
N VAL A 19 1.12 0.74 -12.41
CA VAL A 19 1.65 0.76 -11.03
C VAL A 19 0.60 1.25 -10.02
N GLN A 20 -0.16 2.29 -10.36
CA GLN A 20 -1.19 2.84 -9.49
C GLN A 20 -2.25 1.82 -9.07
N TYR A 21 -2.64 0.91 -9.97
CA TYR A 21 -3.64 -0.11 -9.65
C TYR A 21 -3.03 -1.35 -9.02
N ALA A 22 -1.83 -1.74 -9.45
CA ALA A 22 -1.12 -2.87 -8.87
C ALA A 22 -0.92 -2.70 -7.34
N LEU A 23 -0.54 -1.49 -6.89
CA LEU A 23 -0.36 -1.18 -5.48
C LEU A 23 -1.66 -1.23 -4.66
N THR A 24 -2.83 -1.06 -5.29
CA THR A 24 -4.12 -1.14 -4.56
C THR A 24 -4.49 -2.54 -4.10
N LYS A 25 -3.80 -3.57 -4.59
CA LYS A 25 -3.98 -4.93 -4.08
C LYS A 25 -3.45 -5.11 -2.65
N ILE A 26 -2.58 -4.21 -2.18
CA ILE A 26 -2.08 -4.21 -0.82
C ILE A 26 -3.17 -3.62 0.10
N LYS A 27 -3.63 -4.40 1.08
CA LYS A 27 -4.58 -3.91 2.09
C LYS A 27 -4.02 -2.66 2.78
N GLY A 28 -4.85 -1.64 2.96
CA GLY A 28 -4.44 -0.35 3.51
C GLY A 28 -3.90 0.65 2.47
N VAL A 29 -3.69 0.24 1.20
CA VAL A 29 -3.30 1.15 0.11
C VAL A 29 -4.47 1.32 -0.87
N GLY A 30 -5.08 2.51 -0.87
CA GLY A 30 -6.15 2.85 -1.81
C GLY A 30 -5.65 3.52 -3.10
N ARG A 31 -6.54 3.71 -4.08
CA ARG A 31 -6.22 4.37 -5.37
C ARG A 31 -5.67 5.80 -5.21
N ARG A 32 -6.16 6.54 -4.21
CA ARG A 32 -5.67 7.89 -3.87
C ARG A 32 -4.28 7.82 -3.26
N TYR A 33 -4.07 6.91 -2.31
CA TYR A 33 -2.80 6.75 -1.62
C TYR A 33 -1.70 6.30 -2.57
N SER A 34 -1.97 5.28 -3.38
CA SER A 34 -1.05 4.82 -4.42
C SER A 34 -0.66 5.92 -5.41
N ASN A 35 -1.61 6.75 -5.86
CA ASN A 35 -1.31 7.88 -6.76
C ASN A 35 -0.31 8.85 -6.12
N LEU A 36 -0.56 9.24 -4.88
CA LEU A 36 0.30 10.18 -4.16
C LEU A 36 1.69 9.59 -3.95
N VAL A 37 1.78 8.32 -3.54
CA VAL A 37 3.05 7.62 -3.34
C VAL A 37 3.84 7.54 -4.64
N CYS A 38 3.23 7.15 -5.77
CA CYS A 38 3.93 7.12 -7.06
C CYS A 38 4.49 8.49 -7.46
N LYS A 39 3.71 9.56 -7.24
CA LYS A 39 4.16 10.94 -7.49
C LYS A 39 5.31 11.37 -6.57
N LYS A 40 5.32 10.89 -5.32
CA LYS A 40 6.37 11.20 -4.34
C LYS A 40 7.63 10.37 -4.57
N ALA A 41 7.49 9.16 -5.09
CA ALA A 41 8.57 8.26 -5.46
C ALA A 41 9.25 8.63 -6.80
N ASP A 42 8.74 9.67 -7.48
CA ASP A 42 9.17 10.07 -8.82
C ASP A 42 9.08 8.92 -9.85
N VAL A 43 7.96 8.18 -9.79
CA VAL A 43 7.65 7.07 -10.69
C VAL A 43 6.56 7.50 -11.66
N ASP A 44 6.78 7.27 -12.95
CA ASP A 44 5.78 7.53 -13.97
C ASP A 44 4.54 6.63 -13.78
N LEU A 45 3.36 7.25 -13.74
CA LEU A 45 2.07 6.58 -13.56
C LEU A 45 1.65 5.75 -14.77
N ASN A 46 2.27 5.96 -15.94
CA ASN A 46 1.99 5.16 -17.13
C ASN A 46 2.75 3.83 -17.18
N LYS A 47 3.82 3.69 -16.39
CA LYS A 47 4.56 2.44 -16.27
C LYS A 47 3.67 1.31 -15.77
N ARG A 48 4.01 0.08 -16.17
CA ARG A 48 3.42 -1.13 -15.62
C ARG A 48 4.20 -1.61 -14.40
N ALA A 49 3.54 -2.36 -13.52
CA ALA A 49 4.18 -2.87 -12.31
C ALA A 49 5.37 -3.79 -12.61
N GLY A 50 5.39 -4.47 -13.76
CA GLY A 50 6.53 -5.28 -14.20
C GLY A 50 7.70 -4.50 -14.80
N GLU A 51 7.56 -3.19 -15.02
CA GLU A 51 8.60 -2.31 -15.58
C GLU A 51 9.36 -1.53 -14.49
N LEU A 52 8.98 -1.72 -13.22
CA LEU A 52 9.63 -1.09 -12.07
C LEU A 52 11.01 -1.69 -11.82
N THR A 53 11.99 -0.83 -11.60
CA THR A 53 13.31 -1.27 -11.10
C THR A 53 13.23 -1.60 -9.61
N SER A 54 14.19 -2.38 -9.10
CA SER A 54 14.30 -2.67 -7.67
C SER A 54 14.44 -1.40 -6.83
N GLU A 55 15.19 -0.41 -7.33
CA GLU A 55 15.38 0.88 -6.66
C GLU A 55 14.07 1.69 -6.60
N GLU A 56 13.27 1.69 -7.67
CA GLU A 56 11.94 2.31 -7.66
C GLU A 56 11.00 1.63 -6.66
N LEU A 57 11.06 0.29 -6.57
CA LEU A 57 10.27 -0.47 -5.60
C LEU A 57 10.65 -0.15 -4.16
N GLU A 58 11.95 -0.11 -3.84
CA GLU A 58 12.42 0.23 -2.49
C GLU A 58 11.99 1.64 -2.09
N ARG A 59 12.11 2.63 -2.99
CA ARG A 59 11.61 3.99 -2.75
C ARG A 59 10.11 4.03 -2.50
N ILE A 60 9.32 3.25 -3.23
CA ILE A 60 7.88 3.16 -2.98
C ILE A 60 7.62 2.58 -1.58
N VAL A 61 8.29 1.48 -1.21
CA VAL A 61 8.10 0.82 0.08
C VAL A 61 8.45 1.75 1.24
N THR A 62 9.56 2.49 1.17
CA THR A 62 9.97 3.42 2.23
C THR A 62 8.96 4.55 2.41
N ILE A 63 8.42 5.11 1.32
CA ILE A 63 7.39 6.16 1.37
C ILE A 63 6.08 5.64 1.94
N ILE A 64 5.66 4.43 1.56
CA ILE A 64 4.42 3.82 2.05
C ILE A 64 4.50 3.59 3.57
N GLN A 65 5.65 3.13 4.07
CA GLN A 65 5.87 2.86 5.49
C GLN A 65 6.04 4.14 6.33
N ASN A 66 6.65 5.19 5.77
CA ASN A 66 6.97 6.41 6.51
C ASN A 66 6.34 7.68 5.89
N PRO A 67 5.01 7.74 5.69
CA PRO A 67 4.40 8.81 4.91
C PRO A 67 4.58 10.22 5.50
N THR A 68 4.66 10.34 6.82
CA THR A 68 4.87 11.60 7.53
C THR A 68 6.21 12.25 7.19
N GLN A 69 7.25 11.45 6.93
CA GLN A 69 8.58 11.95 6.56
C GLN A 69 8.61 12.50 5.13
N TYR A 70 7.72 12.04 4.25
CA TYR A 70 7.65 12.44 2.84
C TYR A 70 6.62 13.55 2.57
N LYS A 71 6.27 14.33 3.60
CA LYS A 71 5.34 15.47 3.53
C LYS A 71 3.93 15.05 3.08
N ILE A 72 3.48 13.85 3.46
CA ILE A 72 2.08 13.45 3.31
C ILE A 72 1.32 13.94 4.56
N PRO A 73 0.23 14.71 4.40
CA PRO A 73 -0.53 15.21 5.54
C PRO A 73 -1.13 14.09 6.40
N SER A 74 -1.18 14.29 7.72
CA SER A 74 -1.75 13.32 8.66
C SER A 74 -3.21 12.99 8.38
N TRP A 75 -4.02 13.96 7.94
CA TRP A 75 -5.42 13.77 7.57
C TRP A 75 -5.62 12.77 6.41
N PHE A 76 -4.57 12.46 5.64
CA PHE A 76 -4.61 11.51 4.53
C PHE A 76 -4.30 10.07 4.97
N LEU A 77 -3.81 9.88 6.20
CA LEU A 77 -3.46 8.56 6.74
C LEU A 77 -4.70 7.82 7.25
N ASN A 78 -4.64 6.49 7.21
CA ASN A 78 -5.77 5.63 7.58
C ASN A 78 -5.96 5.49 9.10
N ARG A 79 -4.92 5.69 9.93
CA ARG A 79 -5.04 5.72 11.39
C ARG A 79 -4.43 7.01 11.94
N GLN A 80 -5.31 7.86 12.42
CA GLN A 80 -4.97 9.15 13.01
C GLN A 80 -5.23 9.08 14.51
N ARG A 81 -4.33 9.68 15.29
CA ARG A 81 -4.40 9.76 16.75
C ARG A 81 -4.75 8.41 17.36
N ASP A 82 -3.92 7.39 17.11
CA ASP A 82 -4.13 6.08 17.71
C ASP A 82 -4.24 6.20 19.24
N ILE A 83 -5.20 5.50 19.82
CA ILE A 83 -5.61 5.66 21.21
C ILE A 83 -4.52 5.17 22.18
N VAL A 84 -3.60 4.31 21.70
CA VAL A 84 -2.53 3.75 22.52
C VAL A 84 -1.32 4.69 22.60
N ASP A 85 -0.81 5.16 21.48
CA ASP A 85 0.44 5.93 21.39
C ASP A 85 0.23 7.39 20.95
N GLY A 86 -0.98 7.78 20.58
CA GLY A 86 -1.34 9.12 20.12
C GLY A 86 -0.82 9.47 18.73
N LYS A 87 -0.20 8.53 18.01
CA LYS A 87 0.49 8.82 16.75
C LYS A 87 -0.40 8.64 15.53
N ASP A 88 -0.07 9.39 14.49
CA ASP A 88 -0.65 9.23 13.16
C ASP A 88 0.22 8.26 12.35
N SER A 89 -0.39 7.21 11.82
CA SER A 89 0.32 6.17 11.06
C SER A 89 -0.50 5.65 9.89
N GLN A 90 0.19 5.14 8.86
CA GLN A 90 -0.43 4.35 7.82
C GLN A 90 -0.26 2.87 8.15
N ILE A 91 -1.35 2.17 8.44
CA ILE A 91 -1.33 0.72 8.62
C ILE A 91 -1.42 0.04 7.24
N LEU A 92 -0.63 -1.03 7.07
CA LEU A 92 -0.46 -1.73 5.80
C LEU A 92 -0.66 -3.23 5.95
N ALA A 93 -1.09 -3.87 4.86
CA ALA A 93 -1.19 -5.32 4.71
C ALA A 93 -1.90 -5.99 5.91
N ASN A 94 -1.26 -6.98 6.51
CA ASN A 94 -1.78 -7.75 7.65
C ASN A 94 -2.02 -6.88 8.89
N GLY A 95 -1.28 -5.77 9.03
CA GLY A 95 -1.46 -4.86 10.15
C GLY A 95 -2.86 -4.26 10.20
N VAL A 96 -3.52 -4.09 9.04
CA VAL A 96 -4.88 -3.53 8.97
C VAL A 96 -5.88 -4.45 9.66
N ASP A 97 -5.79 -5.75 9.38
CA ASP A 97 -6.68 -6.75 9.97
C ASP A 97 -6.39 -6.91 11.47
N SER A 98 -5.11 -6.88 11.88
CA SER A 98 -4.72 -6.92 13.30
C SER A 98 -5.26 -5.72 14.08
N LYS A 99 -5.08 -4.52 13.54
CA LYS A 99 -5.53 -3.28 14.20
C LYS A 99 -7.05 -3.17 14.27
N LEU A 100 -7.75 -3.64 13.25
CA LEU A 100 -9.21 -3.76 13.29
C LEU A 100 -9.66 -4.70 14.42
N ARG A 101 -8.97 -5.82 14.61
CA ARG A 101 -9.26 -6.75 15.70
C ARG A 101 -9.00 -6.13 17.07
N ASP A 102 -7.87 -5.44 17.25
CA ASP A 102 -7.55 -4.75 18.50
C ASP A 102 -8.61 -3.71 18.87
N ASP A 103 -9.14 -2.98 17.87
CA ASP A 103 -10.19 -1.99 18.08
C ASP A 103 -11.55 -2.66 18.43
N LEU A 104 -11.84 -3.84 17.88
CA LEU A 104 -13.05 -4.61 18.18
C LEU A 104 -13.01 -5.28 19.55
N GLU A 105 -11.87 -5.87 19.94
CA GLU A 105 -11.69 -6.50 21.26
C GLU A 105 -11.69 -5.47 22.41
N ARG A 106 -11.57 -4.18 22.08
CA ARG A 106 -11.60 -3.08 23.03
C ARG A 106 -13.00 -2.54 23.31
N ALA A 107 -13.97 -2.80 22.43
CA ALA A 107 -15.38 -2.38 22.58
C ALA A 107 -16.15 -3.34 23.50
#